data_AF-A0A3N9N9M2-F1
#
_entry.id   AF-A0A3N9N9M2-F1
#
_cell.length_a   1.000
_cell.length_b   1.000
_cell.length_c   1.000
_cell.angle_alpha   90.00
_cell.angle_beta   90.00
_cell.angle_gamma   90.00
#
_symmetry.space_group_name_H-M   'P 1'
#
loop_
_entity.id
_entity.type
_entity.pdbx_description
1 polymer ?
#
loop_
_entity_poly.entity_id
_entity_poly.type
_entity_poly.pdbx_seq_one_letter_code
_entity_poly.pdbx_strand_id
1 'polypeptide(L)'
;MSENSPKKKNFKAKGSILLEIVAVILAAALVFSLTYPNKLWKEEEQNQEKCRDNLWHIYFAEVTYMEDKFLYNDTLEKVIDFIISDTTGKKLHRFTGLDSILGTQIIKSFKQLDDTVTVTADSIFGAGPDSVTTIMFDMAISALVDSMLAFANDVDLDTTEAFVLDSLRAWPEYAAKIDTMAFMTLNNIYRCPTVDKDYLITVDNDTTPKMISIYCPLDSTDQEKLKEDFQKSFLGGLRIENHGALENGEKSW
;
A
#
# COMPACT_ATOMS: atom_id res chain seq x y z
N MET A 1 -0.68 76.61 47.90
CA MET A 1 0.57 75.92 47.56
C MET A 1 0.19 74.63 46.86
N SER A 2 0.34 74.59 45.53
CA SER A 2 0.00 73.42 44.71
C SER A 2 1.29 72.68 44.38
N GLU A 3 1.47 71.48 44.93
CA GLU A 3 2.61 70.61 44.65
C GLU A 3 2.53 70.10 43.20
N ASN A 4 3.47 70.55 42.38
CA ASN A 4 3.68 70.04 41.03
C ASN A 4 4.22 68.60 41.12
N SER A 5 3.32 67.62 41.02
CA SER A 5 3.69 66.21 40.97
C SER A 5 4.49 65.91 39.68
N PRO A 6 5.67 65.27 39.77
CA PRO A 6 6.53 65.06 38.62
C PRO A 6 5.86 64.10 37.61
N LYS A 7 5.71 64.57 36.36
CA LYS A 7 5.22 63.76 35.23
C LYS A 7 6.09 62.51 35.07
N LYS A 8 5.54 61.33 35.40
CA LYS A 8 6.15 60.02 35.08
C LYS A 8 6.37 59.93 33.57
N LYS A 9 7.63 60.00 33.14
CA LYS A 9 8.00 59.69 31.76
C LYS A 9 7.83 58.19 31.56
N ASN A 10 6.79 57.80 30.82
CA ASN A 10 6.64 56.43 30.34
C ASN A 10 7.74 56.17 29.30
N PHE A 11 8.86 55.59 29.74
CA PHE A 11 9.86 55.02 28.85
C PHE A 11 9.27 53.77 28.20
N LYS A 12 8.54 53.95 27.10
CA LYS A 12 8.18 52.85 26.21
C LYS A 12 9.48 52.44 25.51
N ALA A 13 10.11 51.35 25.99
CA ALA A 13 11.30 50.81 25.34
C ALA A 13 10.95 50.57 23.87
N LYS A 14 11.61 51.30 22.96
CA LYS A 14 11.52 51.02 21.52
C LYS A 14 12.29 49.72 21.30
N GLY A 15 11.56 48.60 21.25
CA GLY A 15 12.13 47.32 20.86
C GLY A 15 12.87 47.49 19.54
N SER A 16 14.09 46.95 19.45
CA SER A 16 14.86 46.98 18.21
C SER A 16 14.16 46.10 17.19
N ILE A 17 13.69 46.68 16.08
CA ILE A 17 13.06 45.96 14.96
C ILE A 17 13.96 44.80 14.48
N LEU A 18 15.28 44.98 14.56
CA LEU A 18 16.26 43.97 14.18
C LEU A 18 16.19 42.73 15.09
N LEU A 19 15.94 42.89 16.40
CA LEU A 19 15.78 41.75 17.31
C LEU A 19 14.50 40.98 17.03
N GLU A 20 13.42 41.68 16.67
CA GLU A 20 12.16 41.05 16.30
C GLU A 20 12.31 40.19 15.04
N ILE A 21 12.99 40.71 14.01
CA ILE A 21 13.28 39.95 12.78
C ILE A 21 14.15 38.72 13.08
N VAL A 22 15.20 38.87 13.88
CA VAL A 22 16.07 37.74 14.26
C VAL A 22 15.29 36.68 15.03
N ALA A 23 14.41 37.08 15.95
CA ALA A 23 13.57 36.15 16.70
C ALA A 23 12.63 35.35 15.77
N VAL A 24 12.03 36.00 14.77
CA VAL A 24 11.20 35.32 13.76
C VAL A 24 12.00 34.33 12.93
N ILE A 25 13.20 34.70 12.49
CA ILE A 25 14.09 33.80 11.71
C ILE A 25 14.49 32.58 12.55
N LEU A 26 14.87 32.77 13.81
CA LEU A 26 15.25 31.66 14.69
C LEU A 26 14.06 30.75 14.99
N ALA A 27 12.87 31.32 15.20
CA ALA A 27 11.65 30.53 15.38
C ALA A 27 11.33 29.70 14.13
N ALA A 28 11.44 30.29 12.93
CA ALA A 28 11.24 29.58 11.67
C ALA A 28 12.28 28.46 11.47
N ALA A 29 13.56 28.74 11.76
CA ALA A 29 14.63 27.74 11.68
C ALA A 29 14.41 26.57 12.65
N LEU A 30 13.90 26.84 13.86
CA LEU A 30 13.56 25.82 14.84
C LEU A 30 12.38 24.95 14.39
N VAL A 31 11.32 25.55 13.83
CA VAL A 31 10.19 24.79 13.28
C VAL A 31 10.65 23.93 12.11
N PHE A 32 11.48 24.48 11.23
CA PHE A 32 12.04 23.77 10.08
C PHE A 32 12.90 22.57 10.52
N SER A 33 13.80 22.75 11.49
CA SER A 33 14.68 21.68 11.97
C SER A 33 13.94 20.52 12.67
N LEU A 34 12.73 20.76 13.19
CA LEU A 34 11.89 19.72 13.78
C LEU A 34 10.97 19.04 12.75
N THR A 35 10.39 19.82 11.84
CA THR A 35 9.38 19.30 10.89
C THR A 35 10.00 18.59 9.70
N TYR A 36 11.17 19.03 9.23
CA TYR A 36 11.82 18.47 8.05
C TYR A 36 12.31 17.02 8.26
N PRO A 37 13.06 16.67 9.33
CA PRO A 37 13.46 15.28 9.60
C PRO A 37 12.26 14.35 9.76
N ASN A 38 11.24 14.77 10.53
CA ASN A 38 10.04 13.96 10.77
C ASN A 38 9.28 13.64 9.47
N LYS A 39 9.23 14.58 8.53
CA LYS A 39 8.63 14.34 7.21
C LYS A 39 9.43 13.30 6.43
N LEU A 40 10.76 13.43 6.39
CA LEU A 40 11.62 12.51 5.64
C LEU A 40 11.60 11.09 6.22
N TRP A 41 11.60 10.94 7.55
CA TRP A 41 11.54 9.62 8.18
C TRP A 41 10.22 8.91 7.89
N LYS A 42 9.10 9.63 7.95
CA LYS A 42 7.79 9.08 7.58
C LYS A 42 7.72 8.67 6.12
N GLU A 43 8.32 9.45 5.23
CA GLU A 43 8.39 9.13 3.80
C GLU A 43 9.22 7.85 3.57
N GLU A 44 10.35 7.70 4.28
CA GLU A 44 11.16 6.48 4.18
C GLU A 44 10.49 5.25 4.82
N GLU A 45 9.80 5.41 5.96
CA GLU A 45 8.98 4.34 6.55
C GLU A 45 7.92 3.86 5.56
N GLN A 46 7.24 4.80 4.87
CA GLN A 46 6.26 4.48 3.83
C GLN A 46 6.89 3.82 2.61
N ASN A 47 8.06 4.28 2.18
CA ASN A 47 8.78 3.67 1.06
C ASN A 47 9.25 2.25 1.42
N GLN A 48 9.70 2.02 2.65
CA GLN A 48 10.10 0.71 3.14
C GLN A 48 8.91 -0.26 3.20
N GLU A 49 7.76 0.18 3.74
CA GLU A 49 6.51 -0.60 3.73
C GLU A 49 6.08 -0.93 2.30
N LYS A 50 6.00 0.08 1.43
CA LYS A 50 5.67 -0.11 0.01
C LYS A 50 6.65 -1.02 -0.71
N CYS A 51 7.93 -0.95 -0.38
CA CYS A 51 8.94 -1.83 -0.97
C CYS A 51 8.69 -3.29 -0.59
N ARG A 52 8.33 -3.55 0.68
CA ARG A 52 7.99 -4.89 1.18
C ARG A 52 6.70 -5.42 0.56
N ASP A 53 5.70 -4.57 0.40
CA ASP A 53 4.47 -4.91 -0.32
C ASP A 53 4.77 -5.27 -1.78
N ASN A 54 5.59 -4.45 -2.46
CA ASN A 54 6.04 -4.73 -3.83
C ASN A 54 6.76 -6.09 -3.93
N LEU A 55 7.61 -6.47 -2.97
CA LEU A 55 8.25 -7.79 -2.96
C LEU A 55 7.22 -8.92 -2.97
N TRP A 56 6.15 -8.81 -2.17
CA TRP A 56 5.05 -9.78 -2.17
C TRP A 56 4.25 -9.77 -3.46
N HIS A 57 3.93 -8.60 -4.00
CA HIS A 57 3.23 -8.48 -5.28
C HIS A 57 4.02 -9.14 -6.42
N ILE A 58 5.34 -8.92 -6.45
CA ILE A 58 6.25 -9.59 -7.40
C ILE A 58 6.22 -11.11 -7.18
N TYR A 59 6.29 -11.56 -5.93
CA TYR A 59 6.22 -12.98 -5.59
C TYR A 59 4.95 -13.64 -6.12
N PHE A 60 3.77 -13.06 -5.87
CA PHE A 60 2.50 -13.61 -6.34
C PHE A 60 2.34 -13.54 -7.86
N ALA A 61 2.90 -12.52 -8.50
CA ALA A 61 2.95 -12.44 -9.97
C ALA A 61 3.80 -13.59 -10.55
N GLU A 62 4.96 -13.88 -9.98
CA GLU A 62 5.82 -15.00 -10.36
C GLU A 62 5.17 -16.37 -10.09
N VAL A 63 4.47 -16.53 -8.97
CA VAL A 63 3.68 -17.75 -8.69
C VAL A 63 2.60 -17.95 -9.75
N THR A 64 1.88 -16.88 -10.11
CA THR A 64 0.87 -16.92 -11.17
C THR A 64 1.47 -17.33 -12.53
N TYR A 65 2.68 -16.85 -12.85
CA TYR A 65 3.40 -17.25 -14.06
C TYR A 65 3.83 -18.73 -14.01
N MET A 66 4.40 -19.16 -12.88
CA MET A 66 4.87 -20.52 -12.67
C MET A 66 3.76 -21.56 -12.80
N GLU A 67 2.56 -21.28 -12.30
CA GLU A 67 1.43 -22.24 -12.38
C GLU A 67 1.03 -22.57 -13.83
N ASP A 68 1.19 -21.64 -14.77
CA ASP A 68 0.86 -21.85 -16.19
C ASP A 68 2.05 -22.37 -17.00
N LYS A 69 3.28 -21.89 -16.70
CA LYS A 69 4.47 -22.21 -17.49
C LYS A 69 5.36 -23.30 -16.91
N PHE A 70 5.14 -23.68 -15.65
CA PHE A 70 6.01 -24.58 -14.88
C PHE A 70 7.48 -24.16 -14.87
N LEU A 71 7.74 -22.86 -15.09
CA LEU A 71 9.05 -22.24 -15.18
C LEU A 71 8.95 -20.84 -14.58
N TYR A 72 10.04 -20.36 -14.00
CA TYR A 72 10.16 -18.95 -13.61
C TYR A 72 10.77 -18.13 -14.73
N ASN A 73 10.47 -16.83 -14.70
CA ASN A 73 11.08 -15.88 -15.61
C ASN A 73 12.29 -15.20 -14.98
N ASP A 74 13.21 -14.74 -15.82
CA ASP A 74 14.36 -13.95 -15.39
C ASP A 74 14.05 -12.45 -15.33
N THR A 75 12.93 -12.02 -15.90
CA THR A 75 12.51 -10.61 -15.89
C THR A 75 11.05 -10.44 -15.48
N LEU A 76 10.84 -9.52 -14.54
CA LEU A 76 9.52 -9.14 -14.03
C LEU A 76 8.59 -8.61 -15.13
N GLU A 77 9.12 -7.87 -16.09
CA GLU A 77 8.36 -7.34 -17.24
C GLU A 77 7.63 -8.42 -18.01
N LYS A 78 8.30 -9.54 -18.30
CA LYS A 78 7.66 -10.65 -19.04
C LYS A 78 6.57 -11.32 -18.20
N VAL A 79 6.72 -11.37 -16.88
CA VAL A 79 5.70 -11.91 -15.97
C VAL A 79 4.47 -11.01 -15.95
N ILE A 80 4.68 -9.71 -15.83
CA ILE A 80 3.57 -8.74 -15.84
C ILE A 80 2.89 -8.71 -17.20
N ASP A 81 3.64 -8.66 -18.30
CA ASP A 81 3.09 -8.75 -19.66
C ASP A 81 2.29 -10.03 -19.86
N PHE A 82 2.76 -11.16 -19.33
CA PHE A 82 2.04 -12.43 -19.39
C PHE A 82 0.68 -12.38 -18.68
N ILE A 83 0.59 -11.69 -17.53
CA ILE A 83 -0.66 -11.52 -16.79
C ILE A 83 -1.58 -10.52 -17.51
N ILE A 84 -1.07 -9.36 -17.89
CA ILE A 84 -1.84 -8.25 -18.47
C ILE A 84 -2.34 -8.57 -19.88
N SER A 85 -1.58 -9.33 -20.67
CA SER A 85 -1.97 -9.72 -22.04
C SER A 85 -3.11 -10.74 -22.10
N ASP A 86 -3.54 -11.32 -20.97
CA ASP A 86 -4.67 -12.24 -20.93
C ASP A 86 -6.00 -11.52 -21.07
N THR A 87 -6.56 -11.57 -22.27
CA THR A 87 -7.87 -10.99 -22.58
C THR A 87 -9.03 -11.66 -21.86
N THR A 88 -8.83 -12.85 -21.27
CA THR A 88 -9.86 -13.55 -20.50
C THR A 88 -9.96 -13.07 -19.05
N GLY A 89 -8.98 -12.30 -18.56
CA GLY A 89 -8.90 -11.83 -17.18
C GLY A 89 -8.56 -12.91 -16.15
N LYS A 90 -8.46 -14.18 -16.56
CA LYS A 90 -8.24 -15.31 -15.64
C LYS A 90 -6.94 -15.19 -14.87
N LYS A 91 -5.87 -14.76 -15.53
CA LYS A 91 -4.55 -14.59 -14.88
C LYS A 91 -4.55 -13.42 -13.90
N LEU A 92 -5.21 -12.31 -14.26
CA LEU A 92 -5.36 -11.17 -13.36
C LEU A 92 -6.16 -11.58 -12.13
N HIS A 93 -7.26 -12.32 -12.32
CA HIS A 93 -8.05 -12.84 -11.21
C HIS A 93 -7.24 -13.77 -10.32
N ARG A 94 -6.43 -14.66 -10.91
CA ARG A 94 -5.55 -15.56 -10.17
C ARG A 94 -4.53 -14.80 -9.34
N PHE A 95 -3.84 -13.84 -9.95
CA PHE A 95 -2.89 -12.96 -9.26
C PHE A 95 -3.56 -12.26 -8.06
N THR A 96 -4.68 -11.58 -8.30
CA THR A 96 -5.40 -10.85 -7.25
C THR A 96 -5.96 -11.75 -6.15
N GLY A 97 -6.30 -13.01 -6.47
CA GLY A 97 -6.77 -13.99 -5.49
C GLY A 97 -5.64 -14.62 -4.66
N LEU A 98 -4.42 -14.68 -5.20
CA LEU A 98 -3.23 -15.14 -4.46
C LEU A 98 -2.65 -14.06 -3.56
N ASP A 99 -2.72 -12.81 -4.01
CA ASP A 99 -2.10 -11.66 -3.35
C ASP A 99 -2.95 -11.15 -2.18
N SER A 100 -2.67 -11.67 -0.98
CA SER A 100 -3.39 -11.32 0.25
C SER A 100 -3.24 -9.86 0.66
N ILE A 101 -2.11 -9.23 0.35
CA ILE A 101 -1.86 -7.81 0.63
C ILE A 101 -2.77 -6.96 -0.26
N LEU A 102 -2.75 -7.21 -1.57
CA LEU A 102 -3.63 -6.53 -2.51
C LEU A 102 -5.11 -6.79 -2.17
N GLY A 103 -5.47 -8.03 -1.84
CA GLY A 103 -6.82 -8.39 -1.43
C GLY A 103 -7.30 -7.60 -0.21
N THR A 104 -6.46 -7.47 0.82
CA THR A 104 -6.74 -6.65 2.01
C THR A 104 -6.93 -5.17 1.64
N GLN A 105 -6.08 -4.62 0.76
CA GLN A 105 -6.19 -3.24 0.30
C GLN A 105 -7.49 -2.98 -0.47
N ILE A 106 -7.87 -3.90 -1.35
CA ILE A 106 -9.12 -3.85 -2.11
C ILE A 106 -10.33 -3.89 -1.17
N ILE A 107 -10.36 -4.84 -0.23
CA ILE A 107 -11.43 -4.99 0.76
C ILE A 107 -11.56 -3.71 1.58
N LYS A 108 -10.45 -3.14 2.05
CA LYS A 108 -10.45 -1.85 2.77
C LYS A 108 -11.03 -0.72 1.91
N SER A 109 -10.73 -0.68 0.61
CA SER A 109 -11.33 0.30 -0.31
C SER A 109 -12.84 0.13 -0.40
N PHE A 110 -13.35 -1.10 -0.52
CA PHE A 110 -14.80 -1.36 -0.55
C PHE A 110 -15.49 -1.02 0.77
N LYS A 111 -14.86 -1.23 1.91
CA LYS A 111 -15.42 -0.84 3.22
C LYS A 111 -15.59 0.68 3.39
N GLN A 112 -14.88 1.47 2.60
CA GLN A 112 -14.96 2.93 2.62
C GLN A 112 -15.94 3.50 1.58
N LEU A 113 -16.51 2.64 0.72
CA LEU A 113 -17.48 3.07 -0.27
C LEU A 113 -18.85 3.27 0.37
N ASP A 114 -19.45 4.44 0.10
CA ASP A 114 -20.84 4.73 0.37
C ASP A 114 -21.68 4.35 -0.85
N ASP A 115 -21.77 3.03 -1.08
CA ASP A 115 -22.50 2.44 -2.20
C ASP A 115 -23.42 1.32 -1.70
N THR A 116 -24.43 1.00 -2.49
CA THR A 116 -25.43 -0.03 -2.19
C THR A 116 -25.51 -1.04 -3.31
N VAL A 117 -25.65 -2.30 -2.93
CA VAL A 117 -25.78 -3.42 -3.87
C VAL A 117 -27.08 -4.16 -3.62
N THR A 118 -27.78 -4.49 -4.71
CA THR A 118 -28.98 -5.31 -4.63
C THR A 118 -28.58 -6.79 -4.56
N VAL A 119 -28.91 -7.42 -3.43
CA VAL A 119 -28.70 -8.85 -3.21
C VAL A 119 -30.00 -9.57 -3.52
N THR A 120 -29.89 -10.65 -4.30
CA THR A 120 -31.01 -11.53 -4.63
C THR A 120 -30.85 -12.83 -3.85
N ALA A 121 -31.79 -13.12 -2.96
CA ALA A 121 -31.81 -14.34 -2.16
C ALA A 121 -33.05 -15.17 -2.48
N ASP A 122 -32.83 -16.40 -2.93
CA ASP A 122 -33.91 -17.36 -3.17
C ASP A 122 -34.25 -18.09 -1.87
N SER A 123 -35.48 -17.90 -1.40
CA SER A 123 -36.03 -18.67 -0.29
C SER A 123 -36.55 -20.01 -0.80
N ILE A 124 -36.07 -21.10 -0.19
CA ILE A 124 -36.52 -22.48 -0.44
C ILE A 124 -37.95 -22.71 0.13
N PHE A 125 -38.54 -21.72 0.82
CA PHE A 125 -39.86 -21.81 1.46
C PHE A 125 -40.84 -20.78 0.90
N GLY A 126 -41.27 -20.93 -0.35
CA GLY A 126 -42.39 -20.16 -0.90
C GLY A 126 -43.75 -20.60 -0.34
N ALA A 127 -44.85 -20.07 -0.90
CA ALA A 127 -46.23 -20.32 -0.49
C ALA A 127 -46.75 -21.77 -0.70
N GLY A 128 -45.91 -22.67 -1.19
CA GLY A 128 -46.19 -24.08 -1.46
C GLY A 128 -44.90 -24.90 -1.56
N PRO A 129 -45.00 -26.24 -1.55
CA PRO A 129 -43.85 -27.15 -1.46
C PRO A 129 -42.83 -27.04 -2.61
N ASP A 130 -43.23 -26.46 -3.75
CA ASP A 130 -42.40 -26.29 -4.95
C ASP A 130 -42.24 -24.81 -5.38
N SER A 131 -42.54 -23.85 -4.50
CA SER A 131 -42.39 -22.43 -4.83
C SER A 131 -41.10 -21.87 -4.24
N VAL A 132 -40.28 -21.26 -5.10
CA VAL A 132 -39.13 -20.43 -4.71
C VAL A 132 -39.59 -18.98 -4.69
N THR A 133 -39.39 -18.29 -3.57
CA THR A 133 -39.62 -16.84 -3.50
C THR A 133 -38.27 -16.15 -3.58
N THR A 134 -38.06 -15.38 -4.64
CA THR A 134 -36.89 -14.51 -4.78
C THR A 134 -37.12 -13.21 -4.02
N ILE A 135 -36.25 -12.92 -3.05
CA ILE A 135 -36.25 -11.68 -2.27
C ILE A 135 -35.09 -10.83 -2.76
N MET A 136 -35.38 -9.58 -3.13
CA MET A 136 -34.38 -8.59 -3.48
C MET A 136 -34.34 -7.53 -2.39
N PHE A 137 -33.15 -7.19 -1.91
CA PHE A 137 -32.97 -6.10 -0.96
C PHE A 137 -31.63 -5.41 -1.20
N ASP A 138 -31.59 -4.11 -0.91
CA ASP A 138 -30.39 -3.31 -1.04
C ASP A 138 -29.60 -3.35 0.27
N MET A 139 -28.30 -3.60 0.15
CA MET A 139 -27.37 -3.63 1.28
C MET A 139 -26.21 -2.67 1.00
N ALA A 140 -25.75 -1.94 2.02
CA ALA A 140 -24.50 -1.18 1.90
C ALA A 140 -23.34 -2.13 1.59
N ILE A 141 -22.47 -1.77 0.64
CA ILE A 141 -21.35 -2.62 0.22
C ILE A 141 -20.40 -2.94 1.37
N SER A 142 -20.20 -1.99 2.28
CA SER A 142 -19.42 -2.20 3.51
C SER A 142 -20.02 -3.28 4.41
N ALA A 143 -21.35 -3.29 4.58
CA ALA A 143 -22.05 -4.31 5.34
C ALA A 143 -22.00 -5.69 4.66
N LEU A 144 -22.06 -5.73 3.32
CA LEU A 144 -21.90 -6.97 2.56
C LEU A 144 -20.51 -7.57 2.76
N VAL A 145 -19.47 -6.76 2.62
CA VAL A 145 -18.07 -7.16 2.83
C VAL A 145 -17.85 -7.66 4.26
N ASP A 146 -18.38 -6.97 5.27
CA ASP A 146 -18.29 -7.40 6.67
C ASP A 146 -18.99 -8.75 6.90
N SER A 147 -20.14 -8.97 6.27
CA SER A 147 -20.83 -10.26 6.32
C SER A 147 -20.03 -11.39 5.66
N MET A 148 -19.40 -11.13 4.51
CA MET A 148 -18.58 -12.13 3.81
C MET A 148 -17.32 -12.49 4.61
N LEU A 149 -16.65 -11.49 5.20
CA LEU A 149 -15.50 -11.69 6.07
C LEU A 149 -15.87 -12.49 7.32
N ALA A 150 -17.00 -12.16 7.95
CA ALA A 150 -17.47 -12.89 9.13
C ALA A 150 -17.75 -14.36 8.80
N PHE A 151 -18.41 -14.63 7.67
CA PHE A 151 -18.66 -15.99 7.20
C PHE A 151 -17.36 -16.75 6.90
N ALA A 152 -16.45 -16.14 6.14
CA ALA A 152 -15.17 -16.77 5.76
C ALA A 152 -14.33 -17.14 6.99
N ASN A 153 -14.31 -16.29 8.01
CA ASN A 153 -13.64 -16.57 9.28
C ASN A 153 -14.35 -17.66 10.10
N ASP A 154 -15.69 -17.71 10.10
CA ASP A 154 -16.46 -18.71 10.84
C ASP A 154 -16.27 -20.13 10.28
N VAL A 155 -16.10 -20.23 8.96
CA VAL A 155 -15.82 -21.51 8.26
C VAL A 155 -14.33 -21.79 8.05
N ASP A 156 -13.45 -21.01 8.68
CA ASP A 156 -11.98 -21.17 8.66
C ASP A 156 -11.39 -21.27 7.25
N LEU A 157 -11.77 -20.32 6.37
CA LEU A 157 -11.21 -20.26 5.01
C LEU A 157 -9.80 -19.65 5.05
N ASP A 158 -8.80 -20.48 4.73
CA ASP A 158 -7.39 -20.08 4.55
C ASP A 158 -7.21 -18.93 3.52
N THR A 159 -8.19 -18.72 2.62
CA THR A 159 -8.17 -17.70 1.57
C THR A 159 -9.37 -16.75 1.69
N THR A 160 -9.55 -16.18 2.87
CA THR A 160 -10.67 -15.27 3.19
C THR A 160 -10.78 -14.11 2.20
N GLU A 161 -9.66 -13.46 1.86
CA GLU A 161 -9.65 -12.33 0.91
C GLU A 161 -10.08 -12.79 -0.48
N ALA A 162 -9.53 -13.92 -0.97
CA ALA A 162 -9.87 -14.45 -2.28
C ALA A 162 -11.37 -14.73 -2.41
N PHE A 163 -11.98 -15.31 -1.36
CA PHE A 163 -13.43 -15.56 -1.31
C PHE A 163 -14.24 -14.27 -1.42
N VAL A 164 -13.86 -13.23 -0.68
CA VAL A 164 -14.57 -11.92 -0.73
C VAL A 164 -14.43 -11.31 -2.13
N LEU A 165 -13.23 -11.31 -2.71
CA LEU A 165 -12.98 -10.71 -4.02
C LEU A 165 -13.74 -11.46 -5.13
N ASP A 166 -13.74 -12.78 -5.11
CA ASP A 166 -14.49 -13.59 -6.08
C ASP A 166 -16.00 -13.40 -5.93
N SER A 167 -16.48 -13.24 -4.71
CA SER A 167 -17.89 -12.91 -4.46
C SER A 167 -18.25 -11.52 -5.01
N LEU A 168 -17.41 -10.51 -4.77
CA LEU A 168 -17.61 -9.15 -5.28
C LEU A 168 -17.58 -9.07 -6.81
N ARG A 169 -16.86 -9.96 -7.49
CA ARG A 169 -16.83 -10.04 -8.95
C ARG A 169 -18.17 -10.45 -9.58
N ALA A 170 -19.13 -10.92 -8.80
CA ALA A 170 -20.50 -11.15 -9.29
C ALA A 170 -21.17 -9.86 -9.80
N TRP A 171 -20.71 -8.69 -9.34
CA TRP A 171 -21.18 -7.38 -9.79
C TRP A 171 -20.17 -6.74 -10.75
N PRO A 172 -20.55 -6.46 -12.02
CA PRO A 172 -19.61 -6.00 -13.04
C PRO A 172 -18.84 -4.72 -12.69
N GLU A 173 -19.48 -3.78 -11.98
CA GLU A 173 -18.86 -2.53 -11.54
C GLU A 173 -17.76 -2.74 -10.50
N TYR A 174 -17.96 -3.68 -9.56
CA TYR A 174 -16.98 -4.03 -8.56
C TYR A 174 -15.87 -4.88 -9.15
N ALA A 175 -16.19 -5.80 -10.08
CA ALA A 175 -15.19 -6.53 -10.85
C ALA A 175 -14.24 -5.56 -11.58
N ALA A 176 -14.78 -4.58 -12.31
CA ALA A 176 -13.96 -3.58 -13.00
C ALA A 176 -13.07 -2.75 -12.05
N LYS A 177 -13.57 -2.43 -10.85
CA LYS A 177 -12.78 -1.72 -9.83
C LYS A 177 -11.65 -2.59 -9.28
N ILE A 178 -11.93 -3.85 -8.94
CA ILE A 178 -10.94 -4.85 -8.50
C ILE A 178 -9.83 -4.97 -9.55
N ASP A 179 -10.22 -5.17 -10.81
CA ASP A 179 -9.28 -5.34 -11.91
C ASP A 179 -8.45 -4.08 -12.13
N THR A 180 -9.05 -2.89 -12.04
CA THR A 180 -8.32 -1.62 -12.12
C THR A 180 -7.25 -1.50 -11.02
N MET A 181 -7.58 -1.88 -9.78
CA MET A 181 -6.61 -1.87 -8.68
C MET A 181 -5.49 -2.88 -8.90
N ALA A 182 -5.81 -4.08 -9.39
CA ALA A 182 -4.81 -5.09 -9.73
C ALA A 182 -3.88 -4.64 -10.86
N PHE A 183 -4.43 -4.07 -11.94
CA PHE A 183 -3.64 -3.49 -13.04
C PHE A 183 -2.72 -2.36 -12.56
N MET A 184 -3.23 -1.44 -11.73
CA MET A 184 -2.40 -0.37 -11.18
C MET A 184 -1.29 -0.93 -10.29
N THR A 185 -1.54 -1.99 -9.55
CA THR A 185 -0.53 -2.65 -8.72
C THR A 185 0.57 -3.24 -9.59
N LEU A 186 0.22 -4.08 -10.57
CA LEU A 186 1.18 -4.66 -11.51
C LEU A 186 2.00 -3.60 -12.26
N ASN A 187 1.39 -2.47 -12.63
CA ASN A 187 2.10 -1.40 -13.33
C ASN A 187 3.08 -0.60 -12.45
N ASN A 188 2.98 -0.69 -11.12
CA ASN A 188 3.75 0.12 -10.18
C ASN A 188 4.77 -0.67 -9.35
N ILE A 189 4.87 -1.99 -9.52
CA ILE A 189 5.76 -2.86 -8.73
C ILE A 189 7.16 -3.03 -9.34
N TYR A 190 7.44 -2.44 -10.51
CA TYR A 190 8.71 -2.61 -11.23
C TYR A 190 9.94 -2.13 -10.45
N ARG A 191 9.80 -1.07 -9.65
CA ARG A 191 10.93 -0.34 -9.07
C ARG A 191 10.79 -0.10 -7.59
N CYS A 192 11.92 -0.12 -6.91
CA CYS A 192 12.03 0.24 -5.51
C CYS A 192 11.67 1.72 -5.31
N PRO A 193 10.73 2.06 -4.41
CA PRO A 193 10.29 3.44 -4.20
C PRO A 193 11.38 4.37 -3.64
N THR A 194 12.43 3.84 -2.97
CA THR A 194 13.50 4.66 -2.41
C THR A 194 14.61 4.97 -3.40
N VAL A 195 15.03 4.00 -4.23
CA VAL A 195 16.20 4.15 -5.12
C VAL A 195 15.87 4.15 -6.62
N ASP A 196 14.60 3.94 -7.00
CA ASP A 196 14.13 3.87 -8.40
C ASP A 196 14.92 2.87 -9.26
N LYS A 197 15.36 1.76 -8.64
CA LYS A 197 16.03 0.63 -9.30
C LYS A 197 15.08 -0.55 -9.39
N ASP A 198 15.27 -1.39 -10.40
CA ASP A 198 14.53 -2.63 -10.57
C ASP A 198 14.89 -3.64 -9.47
N TYR A 199 13.93 -4.45 -9.05
CA TYR A 199 14.14 -5.50 -8.06
C TYR A 199 15.03 -6.63 -8.60
N LEU A 200 15.82 -7.24 -7.71
CA LEU A 200 16.68 -8.37 -8.07
C LEU A 200 15.91 -9.67 -7.85
N ILE A 201 15.63 -10.39 -8.94
CA ILE A 201 14.93 -11.68 -8.90
C ILE A 201 15.95 -12.77 -9.21
N THR A 202 16.05 -13.77 -8.34
CA THR A 202 16.90 -14.94 -8.52
C THR A 202 16.07 -16.20 -8.38
N VAL A 203 16.31 -17.18 -9.26
CA VAL A 203 15.61 -18.45 -9.27
C VAL A 203 16.59 -19.56 -8.90
N ASP A 204 16.28 -20.30 -7.84
CA ASP A 204 16.99 -21.53 -7.50
C ASP A 204 16.46 -22.66 -8.39
N ASN A 205 17.32 -23.15 -9.29
CA ASN A 205 17.00 -24.24 -10.20
C ASN A 205 17.32 -25.62 -9.63
N ASP A 206 17.96 -25.69 -8.46
CA ASP A 206 18.38 -26.95 -7.83
C ASP A 206 17.28 -27.53 -6.91
N THR A 207 16.22 -26.77 -6.62
CA THR A 207 15.08 -27.22 -5.81
C THR A 207 13.90 -27.71 -6.66
N THR A 208 13.09 -28.61 -6.08
CA THR A 208 11.78 -29.01 -6.65
C THR A 208 10.73 -29.00 -5.52
N PRO A 209 9.75 -28.07 -5.53
CA PRO A 209 9.53 -27.03 -6.54
C PRO A 209 10.69 -26.03 -6.61
N LYS A 210 10.87 -25.40 -7.79
CA LYS A 210 11.81 -24.30 -7.94
C LYS A 210 11.43 -23.20 -6.95
N MET A 211 12.41 -22.51 -6.38
CA MET A 211 12.15 -21.43 -5.44
C MET A 211 12.65 -20.10 -6.03
N ILE A 212 11.98 -19.00 -5.69
CA ILE A 212 12.43 -17.66 -6.06
C ILE A 212 12.86 -16.89 -4.83
N SER A 213 13.86 -16.05 -5.03
CA SER A 213 14.23 -15.03 -4.07
C SER A 213 14.19 -13.65 -4.73
N ILE A 214 13.60 -12.68 -4.04
CA ILE A 214 13.40 -11.32 -4.52
C ILE A 214 14.03 -10.38 -3.51
N TYR A 215 14.95 -9.54 -3.96
CA TYR A 215 15.70 -8.64 -3.10
C TYR A 215 15.41 -7.17 -3.43
N CYS A 216 15.31 -6.36 -2.38
CA CYS A 216 15.40 -4.92 -2.53
C CYS A 216 16.77 -4.56 -3.16
N PRO A 217 16.80 -3.72 -4.22
CA PRO A 217 18.04 -3.36 -4.91
C PRO A 217 18.89 -2.32 -4.15
N LEU A 218 18.47 -1.93 -2.94
CA LEU A 218 19.16 -0.96 -2.12
C LEU A 218 20.47 -1.55 -1.58
N ASP A 219 21.58 -0.88 -1.89
CA ASP A 219 22.91 -1.32 -1.51
C ASP A 219 23.71 -0.24 -0.76
N SER A 220 24.95 -0.57 -0.40
CA SER A 220 25.85 0.36 0.29
C SER A 220 26.20 1.62 -0.53
N THR A 221 26.17 1.55 -1.87
CA THR A 221 26.47 2.70 -2.73
C THR A 221 25.36 3.74 -2.70
N ASP A 222 24.11 3.32 -2.52
CA ASP A 222 22.98 4.23 -2.36
C ASP A 222 23.05 4.98 -1.02
N GLN A 223 23.50 4.30 0.04
CA GLN A 223 23.74 4.93 1.34
C GLN A 223 24.85 5.99 1.26
N GLU A 224 25.88 5.74 0.45
CA GLU A 224 26.96 6.71 0.21
C GLU A 224 26.46 7.93 -0.56
N LYS A 225 25.69 7.72 -1.64
CA LYS A 225 25.05 8.83 -2.38
C LYS A 225 24.14 9.66 -1.50
N LEU A 226 23.39 9.03 -0.58
CA LEU A 226 22.55 9.76 0.37
C LEU A 226 23.39 10.66 1.28
N LYS A 227 24.59 10.23 1.70
CA LYS A 227 25.48 11.04 2.55
C LYS A 227 25.96 12.30 1.83
N GLU A 228 26.05 12.28 0.50
CA GLU A 228 26.41 13.45 -0.31
C GLU A 228 25.27 14.48 -0.38
N ASP A 229 24.01 14.06 -0.21
CA ASP A 229 22.86 14.96 -0.11
C ASP A 229 22.80 15.61 1.27
N PHE A 230 23.45 16.77 1.40
CA PHE A 230 23.48 17.56 2.65
C PHE A 230 22.09 17.81 3.23
N GLN A 231 21.08 18.04 2.39
CA GLN A 231 19.74 18.34 2.88
C GLN A 231 19.14 17.10 3.53
N LYS A 232 19.14 15.96 2.84
CA LYS A 232 18.55 14.73 3.37
C LYS A 232 19.37 14.12 4.51
N SER A 233 20.69 14.05 4.35
CA SER A 233 21.60 13.42 5.32
C SER A 233 21.88 14.31 6.54
N PHE A 234 22.34 15.54 6.36
CA PHE A 234 22.76 16.39 7.49
C PHE A 234 21.60 17.11 8.16
N LEU A 235 20.76 17.80 7.38
CA LEU A 235 19.61 18.53 7.95
C LEU A 235 18.45 17.59 8.29
N GLY A 236 18.23 16.58 7.45
CA GLY A 236 17.15 15.62 7.59
C GLY A 236 17.48 14.44 8.49
N GLY A 237 18.75 14.11 8.71
CA GLY A 237 19.16 12.91 9.44
C GLY A 237 18.64 11.63 8.80
N LEU A 238 18.35 11.64 7.50
CA LEU A 238 17.77 10.49 6.80
C LEU A 238 18.81 9.36 6.74
N ARG A 239 18.36 8.15 7.09
CA ARG A 239 19.12 6.91 6.93
C ARG A 239 18.26 5.96 6.13
N ILE A 240 18.86 5.36 5.11
CA ILE A 240 18.23 4.30 4.33
C ILE A 240 18.92 2.99 4.68
N GLU A 241 18.12 1.97 4.94
CA GLU A 241 18.58 0.61 5.25
C GLU A 241 17.98 -0.35 4.23
N ASN A 242 18.54 -1.55 4.11
CA ASN A 242 17.96 -2.55 3.23
C ASN A 242 16.53 -2.88 3.69
N HIS A 243 15.56 -2.73 2.79
CA HIS A 243 14.14 -2.95 3.10
C HIS A 243 13.78 -4.42 3.32
N GLY A 244 14.68 -5.33 2.97
CA GLY A 244 14.56 -6.76 3.14
C GLY A 244 14.56 -7.53 1.82
N ALA A 245 14.29 -8.83 1.93
CA ALA A 245 14.19 -9.77 0.84
C ALA A 245 13.13 -10.83 1.15
N LEU A 246 12.55 -11.40 0.10
CA LEU A 246 11.81 -12.66 0.18
C LEU A 246 12.75 -13.74 -0.32
N GLU A 247 13.24 -14.61 0.57
CA GLU A 247 14.12 -15.73 0.24
C GLU A 247 13.30 -17.01 0.27
N ASN A 248 13.06 -17.61 -0.90
CA ASN A 248 12.26 -18.83 -1.02
C ASN A 248 10.85 -18.71 -0.39
N GLY A 249 10.25 -17.52 -0.49
CA GLY A 249 8.95 -17.20 0.11
C GLY A 249 9.00 -16.83 1.60
N GLU A 250 10.18 -16.85 2.24
CA GLU A 250 10.37 -16.41 3.62
C GLU A 250 10.88 -14.97 3.67
N LYS A 251 10.33 -14.16 4.58
CA LYS A 251 10.73 -12.77 4.75
C LYS A 251 12.03 -12.65 5.56
N SER A 252 12.91 -11.76 5.14
CA SER A 252 14.17 -11.46 5.86
C SER A 252 14.02 -10.37 6.93
N TRP A 253 12.81 -9.87 7.19
CA TRP A 253 12.53 -8.70 8.03
C TRP A 253 11.42 -8.91 9.06
#